data_AF-A0A521ZM51-F1
#
_entry.id   AF-A0A521ZM51-F1
#
_cell.length_a   1.000
_cell.length_b   1.000
_cell.length_c   1.000
_cell.angle_alpha   90.00
_cell.angle_beta   90.00
_cell.angle_gamma   90.00
#
_symmetry.space_group_name_H-M   'P 1'
#
loop_
_entity.id
_entity.type
_entity.pdbx_description
1 polymer ?
#
loop_
_entity_poly.entity_id
_entity_poly.type
_entity_poly.pdbx_seq_one_letter_code
_entity_poly.pdbx_strand_id
1 'polypeptide(L)'
;MVTSRTSLLALFMRLMAVARYRFIAELTGMFMLMWVVGAALVYYFEAGHSAKVHSFGEAFYGLLVTMTTSGDSAVQPITTPGRVVVGIALILSKLLTALLCALAAAVLIERKVKEDMGLKMHKLSQHVVIVGWNLKGPQIIRTLRSEPQYEHAPILVMADLDHKPIDDPLLLFTRSSYPIRGEAIDRACMPDAATIVVLANYAEKQNADALTAINCMVARKANRDARIIAELLDPSQRVYIEAAGADLVVGIGEVGGFLLAEATIGNEQARQLLHFVAESGHKPTKEQAALANHASHEIPVREPACATK
;
A
#
# COMPACT_ATOMS: atom_id res chain seq x y z
N MET A 1 -23.69 25.08 -9.94
CA MET A 1 -24.28 24.73 -8.62
C MET A 1 -23.82 23.36 -8.07
N VAL A 2 -22.60 22.87 -8.36
CA VAL A 2 -22.15 21.51 -7.97
C VAL A 2 -21.01 21.52 -6.92
N THR A 3 -20.46 22.68 -6.57
CA THR A 3 -19.27 22.83 -5.70
C THR A 3 -19.55 22.80 -4.19
N SER A 4 -20.80 22.79 -3.74
CA SER A 4 -21.15 22.87 -2.30
C SER A 4 -21.15 21.51 -1.57
N ARG A 5 -21.47 20.40 -2.26
CA ARG A 5 -21.60 19.08 -1.61
C ARG A 5 -20.28 18.43 -1.24
N THR A 6 -19.19 18.68 -1.99
CA THR A 6 -17.86 18.13 -1.69
C THR A 6 -17.20 18.83 -0.51
N SER A 7 -17.38 20.15 -0.37
CA SER A 7 -16.87 20.92 0.77
C SER A 7 -17.54 20.54 2.08
N LEU A 8 -18.85 20.27 2.09
CA LEU A 8 -19.57 19.85 3.30
C LEU A 8 -19.17 18.45 3.74
N LEU A 9 -19.02 17.50 2.80
CA LEU A 9 -18.53 16.14 3.08
C LEU A 9 -17.08 16.13 3.54
N ALA A 10 -16.21 16.92 2.91
CA ALA A 10 -14.82 17.07 3.32
C ALA A 10 -14.70 17.74 4.70
N LEU A 11 -15.52 18.75 4.98
CA LEU A 11 -15.57 19.42 6.28
C LEU A 11 -16.14 18.49 7.34
N PHE A 12 -17.18 17.72 7.04
CA PHE A 12 -17.74 16.68 7.91
C PHE A 12 -16.71 15.57 8.19
N MET A 13 -15.98 15.09 7.18
CA MET A 13 -14.92 14.10 7.37
C MET A 13 -13.75 14.67 8.20
N ARG A 14 -13.36 15.93 8.01
CA ARG A 14 -12.37 16.61 8.85
C ARG A 14 -12.87 16.77 10.29
N LEU A 15 -14.13 17.14 10.48
CA LEU A 15 -14.75 17.27 11.81
C LEU A 15 -14.82 15.92 12.52
N MET A 16 -15.18 14.85 11.80
CA MET A 16 -15.21 13.49 12.31
C MET A 16 -13.80 12.96 12.62
N ALA A 17 -12.80 13.30 11.81
CA ALA A 17 -11.40 12.95 12.08
C ALA A 17 -10.85 13.71 13.30
N VAL A 18 -11.17 15.01 13.44
CA VAL A 18 -10.81 15.83 14.60
C VAL A 18 -11.54 15.34 15.85
N ALA A 19 -12.83 14.98 15.74
CA ALA A 19 -13.62 14.43 16.84
C ALA A 19 -13.08 13.08 17.31
N ARG A 20 -12.67 12.18 16.38
CA ARG A 20 -11.99 10.93 16.71
C ARG A 20 -10.64 11.15 17.38
N TYR A 21 -9.82 12.07 16.86
CA TYR A 21 -8.51 12.35 17.44
C TYR A 21 -8.63 12.97 18.84
N ARG A 22 -9.59 13.89 19.01
CA ARG A 22 -9.96 14.47 20.31
C ARG A 22 -10.45 13.40 21.27
N PHE A 23 -11.33 12.49 20.83
CA PHE A 23 -11.82 11.38 21.66
C PHE A 23 -10.69 10.45 22.12
N ILE A 24 -9.76 10.11 21.22
CA ILE A 24 -8.57 9.31 21.57
C ILE A 24 -7.70 10.07 22.58
N ALA A 25 -7.45 11.37 22.35
CA ALA A 25 -6.65 12.20 23.25
C ALA A 25 -7.30 12.37 24.64
N GLU A 26 -8.62 12.58 24.71
CA GLU A 26 -9.40 12.63 25.95
C GLU A 26 -9.35 11.30 26.69
N LEU A 27 -9.48 10.17 25.97
CA LEU A 27 -9.41 8.83 26.55
C LEU A 27 -8.00 8.52 27.09
N THR A 28 -6.95 8.89 26.37
CA THR A 28 -5.56 8.78 26.84
C THR A 28 -5.30 9.71 28.03
N GLY A 29 -5.86 10.93 28.03
CA GLY A 29 -5.77 11.85 29.16
C GLY A 29 -6.47 11.31 30.41
N MET A 30 -7.67 10.75 30.27
CA MET A 30 -8.40 10.08 31.34
C MET A 30 -7.64 8.86 31.87
N PHE A 31 -7.00 8.09 30.97
CA PHE A 31 -6.12 6.98 31.37
C PHE A 31 -4.95 7.48 32.22
N MET A 32 -4.22 8.50 31.78
CA MET A 32 -3.13 9.08 32.57
C MET A 32 -3.61 9.66 33.92
N LEU A 33 -4.77 10.34 33.93
CA LEU A 33 -5.35 10.87 35.16
C LEU A 33 -5.71 9.75 36.15
N MET A 34 -6.34 8.68 35.66
CA MET A 34 -6.68 7.50 36.46
C MET A 34 -5.44 6.90 37.14
N TRP A 35 -4.30 6.89 36.44
CA TRP A 35 -3.03 6.39 37.00
C TRP A 35 -2.52 7.28 38.13
N VAL A 36 -2.53 8.60 37.92
CA VAL A 36 -2.11 9.56 38.94
C VAL A 36 -3.02 9.51 40.17
N VAL A 37 -4.34 9.43 39.97
CA VAL A 37 -5.32 9.32 41.05
C VAL A 37 -5.18 7.99 41.78
N GLY A 38 -5.02 6.88 41.05
CA GLY A 38 -4.79 5.56 41.64
C GLY A 38 -3.52 5.54 42.49
N ALA A 39 -2.42 6.10 42.00
CA ALA A 39 -1.17 6.20 42.74
C ALA A 39 -1.30 7.09 43.98
N ALA A 40 -2.04 8.21 43.88
CA ALA A 40 -2.30 9.10 45.00
C ALA A 40 -3.15 8.43 46.09
N LEU A 41 -4.18 7.66 45.71
CA LEU A 41 -5.02 6.91 46.65
C LEU A 41 -4.23 5.78 47.33
N VAL A 42 -3.42 5.04 46.58
CA VAL A 42 -2.53 4.01 47.15
C VAL A 42 -1.54 4.64 48.11
N TYR A 43 -0.93 5.77 47.75
CA TYR A 43 -0.06 6.52 48.65
C TYR A 43 -0.81 6.96 49.92
N TYR A 44 -2.03 7.52 49.80
CA TYR A 44 -2.80 7.97 50.95
C TYR A 44 -3.16 6.84 51.93
N PHE A 45 -3.56 5.67 51.43
CA PHE A 45 -3.94 4.54 52.28
C PHE A 45 -2.76 3.73 52.81
N GLU A 46 -1.64 3.66 52.08
CA GLU A 46 -0.49 2.84 52.46
C GLU A 46 0.65 3.65 53.09
N ALA A 47 0.65 4.99 53.01
CA ALA A 47 1.59 5.85 53.71
C ALA A 47 1.49 5.63 55.22
N GLY A 48 2.56 5.06 55.79
CA GLY A 48 2.66 4.75 57.22
C GLY A 48 2.22 3.34 57.63
N HIS A 49 1.62 2.55 56.73
CA HIS A 49 1.20 1.17 57.00
C HIS A 49 2.08 0.13 56.28
N SER A 50 2.61 0.47 55.11
CA SER A 50 3.49 -0.40 54.33
C SER A 50 4.94 0.04 54.42
N ALA A 51 5.85 -0.89 54.72
CA ALA A 51 7.30 -0.65 54.78
C ALA A 51 7.97 -0.40 53.40
N LYS A 52 7.19 -0.29 52.32
CA LYS A 52 7.67 -0.21 50.94
C LYS A 52 7.07 0.96 50.14
N VAL A 53 6.22 1.79 50.76
CA VAL A 53 5.59 2.96 50.13
C VAL A 53 5.92 4.19 50.97
N HIS A 54 7.07 4.81 50.70
CA HIS A 54 7.53 6.00 51.40
C HIS A 54 7.33 7.28 50.58
N SER A 55 7.31 7.17 49.25
CA SER A 55 7.12 8.29 48.34
C SER A 55 6.00 8.05 47.31
N PHE A 56 5.45 9.13 46.77
CA PHE A 56 4.48 9.06 45.67
C PHE A 56 5.04 8.35 44.43
N GLY A 57 6.35 8.53 44.16
CA GLY A 57 7.02 7.87 43.03
C GLY A 57 7.05 6.35 43.15
N GLU A 58 7.22 5.82 44.36
CA GLU A 58 7.17 4.37 44.61
C GLU A 58 5.76 3.80 44.49
N ALA A 59 4.75 4.55 44.94
CA ALA A 59 3.35 4.17 44.74
C ALA A 59 2.96 4.16 43.26
N PHE A 60 3.41 5.16 42.49
CA PHE A 60 3.20 5.23 41.05
C PHE A 60 3.92 4.11 40.30
N TYR A 61 5.19 3.83 40.64
CA TYR A 61 5.95 2.72 40.07
C TYR A 61 5.31 1.36 40.38
N GLY A 62 4.89 1.14 41.63
CA GLY A 62 4.20 -0.08 42.04
C GLY A 62 2.89 -0.27 41.26
N LEU A 63 2.11 0.80 41.07
CA LEU A 63 0.88 0.74 40.29
C LEU A 63 1.13 0.49 38.80
N LEU A 64 2.13 1.17 38.21
CA LEU A 64 2.57 0.99 36.82
C LEU A 64 2.90 -0.48 36.54
N VAL A 65 3.78 -1.08 37.34
CA VAL A 65 4.24 -2.48 37.17
C VAL A 65 3.11 -3.49 37.33
N THR A 66 2.18 -3.23 38.27
CA THR A 66 1.03 -4.10 38.50
C THR A 66 0.04 -4.02 37.33
N MET A 67 -0.20 -2.82 36.79
CA MET A 67 -1.10 -2.60 35.66
C MET A 67 -0.53 -3.10 34.32
N THR A 68 0.77 -2.92 34.09
CA THR A 68 1.47 -3.45 32.90
C THR A 68 1.61 -4.97 32.93
N THR A 69 1.11 -5.63 33.97
CA THR A 69 1.21 -7.09 34.18
C THR A 69 2.63 -7.61 34.13
N SER A 70 3.61 -6.74 34.41
CA SER A 70 5.01 -7.14 34.56
C SER A 70 5.18 -8.01 35.81
N GLY A 71 4.23 -7.95 36.76
CA GLY A 71 4.08 -8.91 37.85
C GLY A 71 5.14 -8.80 38.95
N ASP A 72 6.07 -7.86 38.82
CA ASP A 72 7.12 -7.64 39.82
C ASP A 72 6.52 -6.88 41.02
N SER A 73 5.86 -7.63 41.90
CA SER A 73 5.08 -7.09 43.02
C SER A 73 5.98 -6.60 44.16
N ALA A 74 6.75 -5.55 43.91
CA ALA A 74 7.51 -4.87 44.95
C ALA A 74 6.57 -4.23 45.99
N VAL A 75 5.38 -3.75 45.57
CA VAL A 75 4.40 -3.07 46.44
C VAL A 75 3.07 -3.82 46.43
N GLN A 76 2.74 -4.48 47.54
CA GLN A 76 1.42 -5.10 47.75
C GLN A 76 0.70 -4.34 48.88
N PRO A 77 -0.51 -3.80 48.66
CA PRO A 77 -1.24 -3.08 49.70
C PRO A 77 -1.61 -4.04 50.84
N ILE A 78 -1.25 -3.65 52.07
CA ILE A 78 -1.55 -4.42 53.27
C ILE A 78 -2.94 -4.04 53.80
N THR A 79 -3.37 -2.79 53.56
CA THR A 79 -4.66 -2.29 54.04
C THR A 79 -5.83 -2.81 53.20
N THR A 80 -6.94 -3.14 53.85
CA THR A 80 -8.20 -3.50 53.18
C THR A 80 -8.66 -2.45 52.15
N PRO A 81 -8.68 -1.13 52.47
CA PRO A 81 -9.02 -0.11 51.47
C PRO A 81 -8.01 -0.03 50.31
N GLY A 82 -6.70 -0.14 50.58
CA GLY A 82 -5.66 -0.14 49.54
C GLY A 82 -5.82 -1.31 48.55
N ARG A 83 -6.19 -2.49 49.04
CA ARG A 83 -6.47 -3.67 48.19
C ARG A 83 -7.67 -3.46 47.27
N VAL A 84 -8.74 -2.84 47.76
CA VAL A 84 -9.93 -2.52 46.95
C VAL A 84 -9.58 -1.51 45.87
N VAL A 85 -8.83 -0.45 46.21
CA VAL A 85 -8.38 0.56 45.24
C VAL A 85 -7.54 -0.08 44.14
N VAL A 86 -6.54 -0.88 44.49
CA VAL A 86 -5.69 -1.57 43.51
C VAL A 86 -6.51 -2.54 42.65
N GLY A 87 -7.43 -3.31 43.25
CA GLY A 87 -8.31 -4.23 42.51
C GLY A 87 -9.18 -3.51 41.47
N ILE A 88 -9.83 -2.40 41.84
CA ILE A 88 -10.63 -1.58 40.93
C ILE A 88 -9.75 -0.96 39.85
N ALA A 89 -8.61 -0.38 40.25
CA ALA A 89 -7.68 0.27 39.33
C ALA A 89 -7.14 -0.74 38.29
N LEU A 90 -6.88 -1.99 38.69
CA LEU A 90 -6.44 -3.05 37.77
C LEU A 90 -7.51 -3.42 36.75
N ILE A 91 -8.75 -3.65 37.20
CA ILE A 91 -9.86 -3.97 36.29
C ILE A 91 -10.06 -2.82 35.28
N LEU A 92 -10.11 -1.58 35.78
CA LEU A 92 -10.34 -0.41 34.94
C LEU A 92 -9.19 -0.17 33.96
N SER A 93 -7.94 -0.36 34.41
CA SER A 93 -6.75 -0.26 33.56
C SER A 93 -6.74 -1.30 32.44
N LYS A 94 -7.14 -2.55 32.73
CA LYS A 94 -7.23 -3.61 31.71
C LYS A 94 -8.31 -3.33 30.68
N LEU A 95 -9.51 -2.90 31.11
CA LEU A 95 -10.58 -2.51 30.20
C LEU A 95 -10.17 -1.34 29.30
N LEU A 96 -9.54 -0.32 29.88
CA LEU A 96 -9.13 0.88 29.16
C LEU A 96 -7.96 0.61 28.20
N THR A 97 -7.00 -0.24 28.60
CA THR A 97 -5.91 -0.70 27.73
C THR A 97 -6.46 -1.52 26.55
N ALA A 98 -7.39 -2.44 26.80
CA ALA A 98 -8.02 -3.22 25.74
C ALA A 98 -8.76 -2.32 24.72
N LEU A 99 -9.48 -1.31 25.21
CA LEU A 99 -10.17 -0.33 24.37
C LEU A 99 -9.18 0.51 23.54
N LEU A 100 -8.10 1.01 24.15
CA LEU A 100 -7.06 1.77 23.45
C LEU A 100 -6.36 0.93 22.37
N CYS A 101 -6.03 -0.34 22.67
CA CYS A 101 -5.48 -1.27 21.69
C CYS A 101 -6.44 -1.53 20.54
N ALA A 102 -7.73 -1.74 20.82
CA ALA A 102 -8.74 -1.95 19.77
C ALA A 102 -8.89 -0.71 18.87
N LEU A 103 -8.91 0.49 19.44
CA LEU A 103 -8.94 1.75 18.68
C LEU A 103 -7.69 1.94 17.82
N ALA A 104 -6.50 1.66 18.36
CA ALA A 104 -5.24 1.73 17.64
C ALA A 104 -5.22 0.73 16.46
N ALA A 105 -5.63 -0.52 16.69
CA ALA A 105 -5.76 -1.53 15.66
C ALA A 105 -6.75 -1.10 14.57
N ALA A 106 -7.92 -0.56 14.94
CA ALA A 106 -8.91 -0.06 13.99
C ALA A 106 -8.35 1.07 13.11
N VAL A 107 -7.57 2.00 13.67
CA VAL A 107 -6.92 3.07 12.90
C VAL A 107 -5.90 2.50 11.91
N LEU A 108 -5.09 1.52 12.32
CA LEU A 108 -4.10 0.88 11.45
C LEU A 108 -4.77 0.10 10.32
N ILE A 109 -5.82 -0.66 10.64
CA ILE A 109 -6.62 -1.40 9.65
C ILE A 109 -7.27 -0.44 8.67
N GLU A 110 -7.92 0.64 9.14
CA GLU A 110 -8.55 1.63 8.26
C GLU A 110 -7.52 2.27 7.31
N ARG A 111 -6.31 2.58 7.80
CA ARG A 111 -5.22 3.11 6.96
C ARG A 111 -4.80 2.11 5.90
N LYS A 112 -4.58 0.85 6.29
CA LYS A 112 -4.17 -0.21 5.37
C LYS A 112 -5.25 -0.48 4.30
N VAL A 113 -6.52 -0.56 4.70
CA VAL A 113 -7.64 -0.71 3.78
C VAL A 113 -7.74 0.46 2.79
N LYS A 114 -7.53 1.70 3.25
CA LYS A 114 -7.51 2.88 2.37
C LYS A 114 -6.35 2.86 1.38
N GLU A 115 -5.19 2.37 1.79
CA GLU A 115 -4.03 2.16 0.92
C GLU A 115 -4.31 1.09 -0.13
N ASP A 116 -4.85 -0.05 0.30
CA ASP A 116 -5.18 -1.17 -0.58
C ASP A 116 -6.28 -0.79 -1.58
N MET A 117 -7.27 0.01 -1.16
CA MET A 117 -8.32 0.57 -2.04
C MET A 117 -7.85 1.77 -2.88
N GLY A 118 -6.58 2.19 -2.78
CA GLY A 118 -6.03 3.28 -3.57
C GLY A 118 -6.66 4.65 -3.33
N LEU A 119 -7.10 4.91 -2.09
CA LEU A 119 -7.70 6.18 -1.67
C LEU A 119 -6.70 7.12 -0.98
N LYS A 120 -5.42 6.71 -0.88
CA LYS A 120 -4.35 7.51 -0.28
C LYS A 120 -3.91 8.63 -1.23
N MET A 121 -3.63 9.81 -0.67
CA MET A 121 -2.94 10.88 -1.37
C MET A 121 -1.44 10.58 -1.33
N HIS A 122 -0.82 10.45 -2.50
CA HIS A 122 0.61 10.23 -2.61
C HIS A 122 1.37 11.56 -2.66
N LYS A 123 2.68 11.51 -2.47
CA LYS A 123 3.62 12.62 -2.69
C LYS A 123 4.79 12.06 -3.48
N LEU A 124 4.74 12.19 -4.79
CA LEU A 124 5.70 11.63 -5.74
C LEU A 124 6.10 12.70 -6.75
N SER A 125 7.31 12.57 -7.28
CA SER A 125 7.84 13.42 -8.34
C SER A 125 8.73 12.58 -9.24
N GLN A 126 8.74 12.87 -10.55
CA GLN A 126 9.56 12.18 -11.55
C GLN A 126 9.33 10.66 -11.58
N HIS A 127 8.09 10.23 -11.29
CA HIS A 127 7.67 8.83 -11.26
C HIS A 127 6.98 8.39 -12.56
N VAL A 128 6.75 7.09 -12.69
CA VAL A 128 5.96 6.50 -13.78
C VAL A 128 4.53 6.29 -13.31
N VAL A 129 3.56 6.78 -14.08
CA VAL A 129 2.13 6.52 -13.86
C VAL A 129 1.60 5.59 -14.93
N ILE A 130 0.97 4.49 -14.54
CA ILE A 130 0.29 3.56 -15.45
C ILE A 130 -1.22 3.78 -15.30
N VAL A 131 -1.88 4.22 -16.36
CA VAL A 131 -3.33 4.44 -16.43
C VAL A 131 -3.99 3.22 -17.08
N GLY A 132 -4.97 2.65 -16.40
CA GLY A 132 -5.60 1.39 -16.79
C GLY A 132 -4.82 0.18 -16.29
N TRP A 133 -5.42 -0.99 -16.47
CA TRP A 133 -4.80 -2.26 -16.13
C TRP A 133 -5.29 -3.36 -17.08
N ASN A 134 -4.35 -4.13 -17.63
CA ASN A 134 -4.63 -5.29 -18.46
C ASN A 134 -3.49 -6.32 -18.31
N LEU A 135 -3.52 -7.39 -19.11
CA LEU A 135 -2.54 -8.49 -19.05
C LEU A 135 -1.07 -8.05 -19.24
N LYS A 136 -0.83 -6.86 -19.79
CA LYS A 136 0.52 -6.31 -20.02
C LYS A 136 1.07 -5.58 -18.81
N GLY A 137 0.20 -5.11 -17.91
CA GLY A 137 0.59 -4.36 -16.71
C GLY A 137 1.71 -5.03 -15.88
N PRO A 138 1.57 -6.33 -15.51
CA PRO A 138 2.62 -7.05 -14.80
C PRO A 138 3.93 -7.13 -15.56
N GLN A 139 3.87 -7.36 -16.87
CA GLN A 139 5.07 -7.46 -17.69
C GLN A 139 5.79 -6.11 -17.80
N ILE A 140 5.04 -5.01 -17.95
CA ILE A 140 5.61 -3.65 -17.98
C ILE A 140 6.37 -3.37 -16.69
N ILE A 141 5.76 -3.63 -15.53
CA ILE A 141 6.39 -3.40 -14.22
C ILE A 141 7.64 -4.28 -14.08
N ARG A 142 7.56 -5.56 -14.40
CA ARG A 142 8.70 -6.48 -14.32
C ARG A 142 9.87 -6.03 -15.20
N THR A 143 9.60 -5.63 -16.44
CA THR A 143 10.62 -5.11 -17.35
C THR A 143 11.24 -3.82 -16.81
N LEU A 144 10.43 -2.87 -16.34
CA LEU A 144 10.94 -1.65 -15.72
C LEU A 144 11.82 -1.96 -14.51
N ARG A 145 11.39 -2.86 -13.62
CA ARG A 145 12.19 -3.27 -12.45
C ARG A 145 13.51 -3.96 -12.81
N SER A 146 13.61 -4.56 -14.00
CA SER A 146 14.84 -5.19 -14.47
C SER A 146 15.90 -4.20 -14.98
N GLU A 147 15.49 -2.95 -15.23
CA GLU A 147 16.39 -1.88 -15.66
C GLU A 147 16.97 -1.15 -14.44
N PRO A 148 18.30 -0.97 -14.34
CA PRO A 148 18.95 -0.34 -13.19
C PRO A 148 18.40 1.06 -12.85
N GLN A 149 17.99 1.82 -13.88
CA GLN A 149 17.41 3.15 -13.71
C GLN A 149 16.03 3.12 -13.01
N TYR A 150 15.28 2.02 -13.15
CA TYR A 150 13.91 1.89 -12.69
C TYR A 150 13.70 0.83 -11.60
N GLU A 151 14.74 0.09 -11.20
CA GLU A 151 14.71 -0.93 -10.14
C GLU A 151 14.08 -0.36 -8.84
N HIS A 152 14.46 0.86 -8.46
CA HIS A 152 13.98 1.53 -7.25
C HIS A 152 13.05 2.72 -7.52
N ALA A 153 12.66 2.96 -8.78
CA ALA A 153 11.82 4.10 -9.12
C ALA A 153 10.37 3.88 -8.63
N PRO A 154 9.72 4.90 -8.04
CA PRO A 154 8.30 4.79 -7.72
C PRO A 154 7.46 4.59 -8.99
N ILE A 155 6.58 3.59 -8.98
CA ILE A 155 5.60 3.34 -10.05
C ILE A 155 4.22 3.43 -9.41
N LEU A 156 3.30 4.15 -10.03
CA LEU A 156 1.93 4.28 -9.56
C LEU A 156 0.94 3.78 -10.61
N VAL A 157 0.03 2.89 -10.20
CA VAL A 157 -1.04 2.36 -11.07
C VAL A 157 -2.35 3.06 -10.74
N MET A 158 -3.02 3.57 -11.76
CA MET A 158 -4.36 4.14 -11.74
C MET A 158 -5.31 3.19 -12.45
N ALA A 159 -6.14 2.46 -11.72
CA ALA A 159 -7.09 1.52 -12.33
C ALA A 159 -8.37 1.39 -11.51
N ASP A 160 -9.44 0.91 -12.15
CA ASP A 160 -10.69 0.59 -11.46
C ASP A 160 -10.62 -0.83 -10.91
N LEU A 161 -9.77 -1.01 -9.89
CA LEU A 161 -9.59 -2.27 -9.18
C LEU A 161 -9.94 -2.08 -7.70
N ASP A 162 -10.39 -3.15 -7.06
CA ASP A 162 -10.70 -3.15 -5.63
C ASP A 162 -9.44 -3.09 -4.77
N HIS A 163 -8.37 -3.70 -5.26
CA HIS A 163 -7.09 -3.81 -4.56
C HIS A 163 -5.92 -3.58 -5.51
N LYS A 164 -4.76 -3.29 -4.94
CA LYS A 164 -3.49 -3.22 -5.66
C LYS A 164 -3.25 -4.50 -6.48
N PRO A 165 -2.91 -4.40 -7.78
CA PRO A 165 -2.90 -5.56 -8.67
C PRO A 165 -1.70 -6.49 -8.50
N ILE A 166 -0.59 -6.01 -7.93
CA ILE A 166 0.66 -6.75 -7.75
C ILE A 166 1.24 -6.42 -6.38
N ASP A 167 1.80 -7.43 -5.72
CA ASP A 167 2.55 -7.24 -4.48
C ASP A 167 4.00 -6.83 -4.79
N ASP A 168 4.21 -5.53 -5.01
CA ASP A 168 5.53 -4.90 -5.14
C ASP A 168 5.62 -3.74 -4.12
N PRO A 169 6.55 -3.75 -3.15
CA PRO A 169 6.67 -2.70 -2.13
C PRO A 169 6.80 -1.27 -2.66
N LEU A 170 7.39 -1.10 -3.84
CA LEU A 170 7.63 0.19 -4.49
C LEU A 170 6.53 0.56 -5.51
N LEU A 171 5.56 -0.32 -5.70
CA LEU A 171 4.36 -0.05 -6.49
C LEU A 171 3.31 0.63 -5.60
N LEU A 172 2.80 1.75 -6.07
CA LEU A 172 1.69 2.48 -5.45
C LEU A 172 0.44 2.28 -6.29
N PHE A 173 -0.72 2.35 -5.66
CA PHE A 173 -2.00 2.13 -6.32
C PHE A 173 -2.97 3.24 -5.96
N THR A 174 -3.66 3.75 -6.97
CA THR A 174 -4.74 4.71 -6.82
C THR A 174 -5.95 4.19 -7.57
N ARG A 175 -7.08 4.04 -6.89
CA ARG A 175 -8.31 3.66 -7.57
C ARG A 175 -8.82 4.84 -8.39
N SER A 176 -9.12 4.58 -9.64
CA SER A 176 -9.67 5.56 -10.58
C SER A 176 -10.65 4.89 -11.52
N SER A 177 -11.74 5.57 -11.87
CA SER A 177 -12.56 5.13 -13.01
C SER A 177 -11.74 5.15 -14.30
N TYR A 178 -12.22 4.42 -15.30
CA TYR A 178 -11.74 4.50 -16.68
C TYR A 178 -12.86 5.10 -17.54
N PRO A 179 -12.76 6.33 -18.06
CA PRO A 179 -11.58 7.20 -18.08
C PRO A 179 -11.27 7.89 -16.72
N ILE A 180 -10.03 8.34 -16.58
CA ILE A 180 -9.52 9.01 -15.38
C ILE A 180 -10.17 10.39 -15.21
N ARG A 181 -10.50 10.74 -13.96
CA ARG A 181 -11.16 12.01 -13.62
C ARG A 181 -11.02 12.37 -12.15
N GLY A 182 -11.21 13.66 -11.86
CA GLY A 182 -11.31 14.20 -10.50
C GLY A 182 -10.07 13.97 -9.66
N GLU A 183 -10.28 13.79 -8.35
CA GLU A 183 -9.21 13.71 -7.34
C GLU A 183 -8.24 12.52 -7.54
N ALA A 184 -8.58 11.54 -8.37
CA ALA A 184 -7.67 10.42 -8.66
C ALA A 184 -6.40 10.89 -9.38
N ILE A 185 -6.49 11.96 -10.18
CA ILE A 185 -5.38 12.58 -10.89
C ILE A 185 -4.38 13.18 -9.89
N ASP A 186 -4.91 13.87 -8.87
CA ASP A 186 -4.11 14.47 -7.80
C ASP A 186 -3.52 13.41 -6.87
N ARG A 187 -4.31 12.38 -6.51
CA ARG A 187 -3.83 11.21 -5.73
C ARG A 187 -2.62 10.57 -6.39
N ALA A 188 -2.67 10.44 -7.72
CA ALA A 188 -1.62 9.85 -8.53
C ALA A 188 -0.38 10.74 -8.73
N CYS A 189 -0.41 11.99 -8.25
CA CYS A 189 0.61 13.01 -8.51
C CYS A 189 0.90 13.17 -10.02
N MET A 190 -0.12 13.04 -10.88
CA MET A 190 0.04 13.11 -12.32
C MET A 190 0.74 14.40 -12.81
N PRO A 191 0.49 15.59 -12.22
CA PRO A 191 1.19 16.83 -12.57
C PRO A 191 2.73 16.76 -12.44
N ASP A 192 3.25 15.89 -11.58
CA ASP A 192 4.68 15.75 -11.30
C ASP A 192 5.29 14.47 -11.92
N ALA A 193 4.50 13.69 -12.65
CA ALA A 193 4.94 12.45 -13.30
C ALA A 193 5.93 12.71 -14.44
N ALA A 194 6.96 11.87 -14.56
CA ALA A 194 7.90 11.93 -15.69
C ALA A 194 7.35 11.21 -16.93
N THR A 195 6.71 10.07 -16.73
CA THR A 195 6.17 9.24 -17.81
C THR A 195 4.78 8.74 -17.43
N ILE A 196 3.85 8.79 -18.38
CA ILE A 196 2.48 8.30 -18.23
C ILE A 196 2.24 7.24 -19.31
N VAL A 197 1.98 6.01 -18.90
CA VAL A 197 1.65 4.90 -19.78
C VAL A 197 0.14 4.68 -19.72
N VAL A 198 -0.56 4.81 -20.85
CA VAL A 198 -2.01 4.60 -20.94
C VAL A 198 -2.27 3.26 -21.62
N LEU A 199 -2.80 2.32 -20.85
CA LEU A 199 -3.17 0.98 -21.32
C LEU A 199 -4.61 0.97 -21.79
N ALA A 200 -4.86 0.26 -22.90
CA ALA A 200 -6.21 0.13 -23.42
C ALA A 200 -7.04 -0.80 -22.51
N ASN A 201 -8.31 -0.45 -22.31
CA ASN A 201 -9.25 -1.27 -21.55
C ASN A 201 -9.95 -2.27 -22.47
N TYR A 202 -9.56 -3.53 -22.38
CA TYR A 202 -10.03 -4.58 -23.28
C TYR A 202 -11.48 -5.01 -22.97
N ALA A 203 -12.03 -4.62 -21.82
CA ALA A 203 -13.45 -4.82 -21.53
C ALA A 203 -14.35 -3.98 -22.46
N GLU A 204 -13.82 -2.85 -22.97
CA GLU A 204 -14.54 -1.90 -23.82
C GLU A 204 -14.33 -2.22 -25.30
N LYS A 205 -15.03 -3.26 -25.79
CA LYS A 205 -14.78 -3.86 -27.11
C LYS A 205 -14.78 -2.89 -28.29
N GLN A 206 -15.64 -1.88 -28.29
CA GLN A 206 -15.82 -0.98 -29.44
C GLN A 206 -15.13 0.37 -29.27
N ASN A 207 -14.90 0.80 -28.03
CA ASN A 207 -14.48 2.16 -27.72
C ASN A 207 -13.16 2.21 -26.94
N ALA A 208 -12.42 1.10 -26.84
CA ALA A 208 -11.17 1.03 -26.09
C ALA A 208 -10.19 2.15 -26.49
N ASP A 209 -9.91 2.31 -27.78
CA ASP A 209 -8.97 3.33 -28.27
C ASP A 209 -9.51 4.76 -28.12
N ALA A 210 -10.82 4.96 -28.28
CA ALA A 210 -11.45 6.26 -28.02
C ALA A 210 -11.32 6.66 -26.54
N LEU A 211 -11.48 5.71 -25.61
CA LEU A 211 -11.26 5.94 -24.19
C LEU A 211 -9.78 6.13 -23.86
N THR A 212 -8.87 5.43 -24.53
CA THR A 212 -7.43 5.68 -24.46
C THR A 212 -7.10 7.11 -24.88
N ALA A 213 -7.68 7.61 -25.98
CA ALA A 213 -7.52 8.99 -26.41
C ALA A 213 -8.03 9.99 -25.37
N ILE A 214 -9.21 9.75 -24.77
CA ILE A 214 -9.74 10.58 -23.68
C ILE A 214 -8.76 10.61 -22.49
N ASN A 215 -8.22 9.45 -22.08
CA ASN A 215 -7.25 9.39 -21.00
C ASN A 215 -5.95 10.14 -21.33
N CYS A 216 -5.46 10.04 -22.57
CA CYS A 216 -4.31 10.81 -23.04
C CYS A 216 -4.56 12.32 -22.96
N MET A 217 -5.74 12.76 -23.37
CA MET A 217 -6.13 14.17 -23.29
C MET A 217 -6.18 14.67 -21.84
N VAL A 218 -6.75 13.89 -20.93
CA VAL A 218 -6.81 14.22 -19.51
C VAL A 218 -5.39 14.25 -18.90
N ALA A 219 -4.57 13.26 -19.24
CA ALA A 219 -3.17 13.19 -18.80
C ALA A 219 -2.34 14.39 -19.29
N ARG A 220 -2.43 14.73 -20.57
CA ARG A 220 -1.75 15.90 -21.15
C ARG A 220 -2.24 17.22 -20.56
N LYS A 221 -3.52 17.31 -20.21
CA LYS A 221 -4.07 18.48 -19.51
C LYS A 221 -3.51 18.58 -18.08
N ALA A 222 -3.36 17.46 -17.38
CA ALA A 222 -2.83 17.42 -16.02
C ALA A 222 -1.32 17.70 -15.98
N ASN A 223 -0.58 17.23 -16.98
CA ASN A 223 0.86 17.41 -17.09
C ASN A 223 1.25 17.65 -18.56
N ARG A 224 1.68 18.88 -18.86
CA ARG A 224 2.05 19.29 -20.22
C ARG A 224 3.41 18.75 -20.66
N ASP A 225 4.28 18.39 -19.71
CA ASP A 225 5.68 18.04 -19.96
C ASP A 225 5.96 16.54 -19.84
N ALA A 226 5.04 15.77 -19.24
CA ALA A 226 5.17 14.32 -19.13
C ALA A 226 5.27 13.65 -20.50
N ARG A 227 6.08 12.59 -20.60
CA ARG A 227 6.07 11.70 -21.75
C ARG A 227 4.87 10.76 -21.68
N ILE A 228 3.95 10.85 -22.64
CA ILE A 228 2.72 10.04 -22.69
C ILE A 228 2.89 8.93 -23.73
N ILE A 229 2.77 7.68 -23.30
CA ILE A 229 2.88 6.48 -24.13
C ILE A 229 1.54 5.77 -24.08
N ALA A 230 0.92 5.53 -25.23
CA ALA A 230 -0.41 4.93 -25.31
C ALA A 230 -0.39 3.59 -26.05
N GLU A 231 -1.15 2.63 -25.55
CA GLU A 231 -1.45 1.38 -26.24
C GLU A 231 -2.56 1.60 -27.28
N LEU A 232 -2.37 1.07 -28.48
CA LEU A 232 -3.33 1.13 -29.58
C LEU A 232 -3.74 -0.28 -30.01
N LEU A 233 -5.05 -0.50 -30.16
CA LEU A 233 -5.62 -1.77 -30.62
C LEU A 233 -5.97 -1.73 -32.11
N ASP A 234 -6.72 -0.72 -32.55
CA ASP A 234 -7.07 -0.49 -33.95
C ASP A 234 -6.14 0.55 -34.59
N PRO A 235 -5.31 0.17 -35.59
CA PRO A 235 -4.43 1.09 -36.32
C PRO A 235 -5.14 2.33 -36.87
N SER A 236 -6.44 2.22 -37.22
CA SER A 236 -7.23 3.34 -37.74
C SER A 236 -7.40 4.48 -36.74
N GLN A 237 -7.24 4.21 -35.44
CA GLN A 237 -7.46 5.17 -34.36
C GLN A 237 -6.21 5.95 -33.96
N ARG A 238 -5.04 5.62 -34.53
CA ARG A 238 -3.73 6.22 -34.20
C ARG A 238 -3.77 7.76 -34.19
N VAL A 239 -4.32 8.35 -35.25
CA VAL A 239 -4.36 9.81 -35.43
C VAL A 239 -5.10 10.49 -34.27
N TYR A 240 -6.15 9.87 -33.73
CA TYR A 240 -6.91 10.44 -32.61
C TYR A 240 -6.14 10.36 -31.29
N ILE A 241 -5.40 9.27 -31.05
CA ILE A 241 -4.58 9.13 -29.84
C ILE A 241 -3.40 10.10 -29.86
N GLU A 242 -2.73 10.25 -31.01
CA GLU A 242 -1.66 11.23 -31.21
C GLU A 242 -2.19 12.66 -31.04
N ALA A 243 -3.33 12.99 -31.67
CA ALA A 243 -3.98 14.29 -31.52
C ALA A 243 -4.44 14.59 -30.08
N ALA A 244 -4.74 13.55 -29.29
CA ALA A 244 -5.06 13.68 -27.87
C ALA A 244 -3.83 13.99 -26.98
N GLY A 245 -2.61 13.95 -27.54
CA GLY A 245 -1.38 14.36 -26.86
C GLY A 245 -0.49 13.20 -26.41
N ALA A 246 -0.68 11.99 -26.94
CA ALA A 246 0.29 10.92 -26.79
C ALA A 246 1.55 11.21 -27.61
N ASP A 247 2.72 11.07 -26.99
CA ASP A 247 4.01 11.27 -27.66
C ASP A 247 4.47 10.00 -28.41
N LEU A 248 4.06 8.83 -27.91
CA LEU A 248 4.35 7.54 -28.53
C LEU A 248 3.10 6.65 -28.48
N VAL A 249 2.76 6.04 -29.62
CA VAL A 249 1.62 5.14 -29.75
C VAL A 249 2.10 3.76 -30.21
N VAL A 250 1.87 2.76 -29.36
CA VAL A 250 2.29 1.37 -29.57
C VAL A 250 1.11 0.52 -30.02
N GLY A 251 1.05 0.25 -31.34
CA GLY A 251 0.06 -0.64 -31.94
C GLY A 251 0.39 -2.10 -31.71
N ILE A 252 -0.31 -2.76 -30.79
CA ILE A 252 0.00 -4.14 -30.41
C ILE A 252 -0.29 -5.11 -31.56
N GLY A 253 -1.39 -4.90 -32.29
CA GLY A 253 -1.73 -5.68 -33.48
C GLY A 253 -0.74 -5.48 -34.61
N GLU A 254 -0.22 -4.26 -34.79
CA GLU A 254 0.77 -3.94 -35.83
C GLU A 254 2.10 -4.64 -35.55
N VAL A 255 2.63 -4.51 -34.33
CA VAL A 255 3.90 -5.13 -33.93
C VAL A 255 3.78 -6.65 -33.94
N GLY A 256 2.70 -7.21 -33.37
CA GLY A 256 2.48 -8.66 -33.36
C GLY A 256 2.31 -9.23 -34.76
N GLY A 257 1.51 -8.58 -35.61
CA GLY A 257 1.29 -9.00 -37.00
C GLY A 257 2.57 -8.95 -37.84
N PHE A 258 3.36 -7.89 -37.69
CA PHE A 258 4.65 -7.77 -38.36
C PHE A 258 5.62 -8.91 -37.95
N LEU A 259 5.76 -9.19 -36.65
CA LEU A 259 6.63 -10.27 -36.17
C LEU A 259 6.17 -11.65 -36.63
N LEU A 260 4.86 -11.91 -36.72
CA LEU A 260 4.32 -13.16 -37.26
C LEU A 260 4.64 -13.32 -38.76
N ALA A 261 4.52 -12.24 -39.54
CA ALA A 261 4.87 -12.24 -40.95
C ALA A 261 6.38 -12.51 -41.14
N GLU A 262 7.23 -11.79 -40.42
CA GLU A 262 8.69 -11.98 -40.49
C GLU A 262 9.14 -13.38 -40.04
N ALA A 263 8.51 -13.93 -39.01
CA ALA A 263 8.76 -15.30 -38.57
C ALA A 263 8.32 -16.33 -39.62
N THR A 264 7.22 -16.07 -40.34
CA THR A 264 6.73 -16.93 -41.44
C THR A 264 7.68 -16.91 -42.63
N ILE A 265 8.27 -15.75 -42.92
CA ILE A 265 9.28 -15.59 -43.98
C ILE A 265 10.61 -16.25 -43.59
N GLY A 266 10.86 -16.43 -42.28
CA GLY A 266 12.10 -16.98 -41.76
C GLY A 266 13.20 -15.94 -41.57
N ASN A 267 12.84 -14.68 -41.29
CA ASN A 267 13.83 -13.64 -41.02
C ASN A 267 14.53 -13.87 -39.67
N GLU A 268 15.86 -13.98 -39.71
CA GLU A 268 16.70 -14.22 -38.54
C GLU A 268 16.58 -13.10 -37.49
N GLN A 269 16.35 -11.85 -37.91
CA GLN A 269 16.18 -10.72 -37.00
C GLN A 269 14.92 -10.85 -36.14
N ALA A 270 13.81 -11.28 -36.75
CA ALA A 270 12.58 -11.54 -36.02
C ALA A 270 12.74 -12.73 -35.07
N ARG A 271 13.44 -13.79 -35.49
CA ARG A 271 13.77 -14.93 -34.63
C ARG A 271 14.60 -14.51 -33.41
N GLN A 272 15.64 -13.71 -33.60
CA GLN A 272 16.47 -13.18 -32.50
C GLN A 272 15.65 -12.32 -31.54
N LEU A 273 14.81 -11.42 -32.06
CA LEU A 273 13.97 -10.57 -31.23
C LEU A 273 12.93 -11.39 -30.44
N LEU A 274 12.30 -12.39 -31.06
CA LEU A 274 11.36 -13.28 -30.38
C LEU A 274 12.06 -14.10 -29.27
N HIS A 275 13.28 -14.57 -29.52
CA HIS A 275 14.08 -15.26 -28.51
C HIS A 275 14.41 -14.33 -27.32
N PHE A 276 14.84 -13.10 -27.61
CA PHE A 276 15.12 -12.08 -26.60
C PHE A 276 13.87 -11.75 -25.76
N VAL A 277 12.71 -11.60 -26.40
CA VAL A 277 11.43 -11.35 -25.69
C VAL A 277 11.05 -12.55 -24.81
N ALA A 278 11.23 -13.78 -25.30
CA ALA A 278 10.94 -15.00 -24.55
C ALA A 278 11.84 -15.14 -23.31
N GLU A 279 13.15 -14.89 -23.44
CA GLU A 279 14.11 -14.93 -22.32
C GLU A 279 13.87 -13.80 -21.32
N SER A 280 13.62 -12.58 -21.81
CA SER A 280 13.34 -11.41 -20.97
C SER A 280 12.01 -11.54 -20.22
N GLY A 281 11.02 -12.22 -20.81
CA GLY A 281 9.76 -12.56 -20.17
C GLY A 281 9.89 -13.62 -19.07
N HIS A 282 10.98 -14.38 -19.04
CA HIS A 282 11.15 -15.52 -18.11
C HIS A 282 12.15 -15.30 -16.98
N LYS A 283 12.90 -14.19 -16.91
CA LYS A 283 13.88 -13.94 -15.82
C LYS A 283 13.23 -14.07 -14.44
N PRO A 284 13.42 -15.17 -13.70
CA PRO A 284 12.71 -15.40 -12.45
C PRO A 284 12.98 -14.26 -11.48
N THR A 285 11.95 -13.84 -10.73
CA THR A 285 12.10 -12.85 -9.67
C THR A 285 13.20 -13.32 -8.71
N LYS A 286 13.99 -12.42 -8.10
CA LYS A 286 15.10 -12.80 -7.18
C LYS A 286 14.64 -13.82 -6.12
N GLU A 287 13.36 -13.79 -5.73
CA GLU A 287 12.70 -14.75 -4.84
C GLU A 287 12.51 -16.17 -5.44
N GLN A 288 12.14 -16.28 -6.72
CA GLN A 288 12.04 -17.55 -7.44
C GLN A 288 13.43 -18.17 -7.69
N ALA A 289 14.46 -17.33 -7.89
CA ALA A 289 15.85 -17.79 -7.98
C ALA A 289 16.37 -18.31 -6.62
N ALA A 290 15.98 -17.67 -5.52
CA ALA A 290 16.32 -18.13 -4.17
C ALA A 290 15.65 -19.48 -3.82
N LEU A 291 14.38 -19.66 -4.17
CA LEU A 291 13.66 -20.93 -4.01
C LEU A 291 14.22 -22.06 -4.88
N ALA A 292 14.62 -21.76 -6.12
CA ALA A 292 15.26 -22.74 -7.00
C ALA A 292 16.63 -23.19 -6.48
N ASN A 293 17.41 -22.27 -5.89
CA ASN A 293 18.69 -22.58 -5.26
C ASN A 293 18.52 -23.39 -3.95
N HIS A 294 17.45 -23.15 -3.20
CA HIS A 294 17.17 -23.93 -1.98
C HIS A 294 16.71 -25.36 -2.30
N ALA A 295 15.88 -25.53 -3.34
CA ALA A 295 15.39 -26.84 -3.78
C ALA A 295 16.48 -27.72 -4.43
N SER A 296 17.53 -27.12 -5.00
CA SER A 296 18.67 -27.85 -5.59
C SER A 296 19.72 -28.29 -4.56
N HIS A 297 19.63 -27.85 -3.31
CA HIS A 297 20.47 -28.34 -2.20
C HIS A 297 19.84 -29.46 -1.37
N GLU A 298 18.57 -29.82 -1.58
CA GLU A 298 17.88 -30.87 -0.81
C GLU A 298 17.71 -32.21 -1.52
N ILE A 299 18.29 -32.43 -2.71
CA ILE A 299 18.26 -33.74 -3.36
C ILE A 299 19.44 -34.59 -2.85
N PRO A 300 19.23 -35.62 -2.01
CA PRO A 300 20.30 -36.52 -1.63
C PRO A 300 20.59 -37.44 -2.81
N VAL A 301 21.85 -37.43 -3.27
CA VAL A 301 22.37 -38.40 -4.23
C VAL A 301 22.24 -39.79 -3.61
N ARG A 302 21.26 -40.59 -4.04
CA ARG A 302 21.24 -42.04 -3.74
C ARG A 302 22.32 -42.71 -4.58
N GLU A 303 23.37 -43.19 -3.92
CA GLU A 303 24.36 -44.09 -4.52
C GLU A 303 23.68 -45.38 -5.02
N PRO A 304 24.05 -45.91 -6.19
CA PRO A 304 23.54 -47.20 -6.65
C PRO A 304 24.25 -48.34 -5.90
N ALA A 305 23.44 -49.22 -5.30
CA ALA A 305 23.92 -50.43 -4.63
C ALA A 305 24.66 -51.34 -5.63
N CYS A 306 25.92 -51.64 -5.29
CA CYS A 306 26.75 -52.62 -5.98
C CYS A 306 26.17 -54.03 -5.77
N ALA A 307 25.76 -54.69 -6.85
CA ALA A 307 25.42 -56.10 -6.85
C ALA A 307 26.70 -56.93 -7.14
N THR A 308 27.20 -57.62 -6.12
CA THR A 308 28.20 -58.70 -6.28
C THR A 308 27.56 -60.03 -5.95
N LYS A 309 27.65 -60.95 -6.92
CA LYS A 309 27.57 -62.43 -6.90
C LYS A 309 26.97 -63.13 -5.68
#